data_AF-A0A953Q1R5-F1
#
_entry.id   AF-A0A953Q1R5-F1
#
_cell.length_a   1.000
_cell.length_b   1.000
_cell.length_c   1.000
_cell.angle_alpha   90.00
_cell.angle_beta   90.00
_cell.angle_gamma   90.00
#
_symmetry.space_group_name_H-M   'P 1'
#
loop_
_entity.id
_entity.type
_entity.pdbx_description
1 polymer ?
#
loop_
_entity_poly.entity_id
_entity_poly.type
_entity_poly.pdbx_seq_one_letter_code
_entity_poly.pdbx_strand_id
1 'polypeptide(L)'
;MPWHKPVLEDFGRPVSGSLANVIRLFKQAVTCQVTAGDADERAHHGVPLRVWQRGYYEHIVRNDDELAKIREYIRTNPLRWASGRYNPERGVLVRDETGCALPWEKM
;
A
#
# COMPACT_ATOMS: atom_id res chain seq x y z
N MET A 1 32.26 20.05 6.37
CA MET A 1 31.05 19.28 6.71
C MET A 1 31.01 18.03 5.84
N PRO A 2 31.22 16.82 6.36
CA PRO A 2 31.16 15.62 5.54
C PRO A 2 29.70 15.25 5.27
N TRP A 3 29.35 15.14 4.00
CA TRP A 3 28.03 14.71 3.54
C TRP A 3 27.85 13.21 3.78
N HIS A 4 26.73 12.79 4.37
CA HIS A 4 26.35 11.37 4.42
C HIS A 4 26.18 10.86 2.99
N LYS A 5 26.89 9.79 2.63
CA LYS A 5 26.66 9.09 1.35
C LYS A 5 25.27 8.44 1.40
N PRO A 6 24.36 8.73 0.44
CA PRO A 6 23.11 8.00 0.36
C PRO A 6 23.43 6.53 0.08
N VAL A 7 22.82 5.62 0.85
CA VAL A 7 22.82 4.20 0.52
C VAL A 7 21.96 4.07 -0.73
N LEU A 8 22.60 3.91 -1.89
CA LEU A 8 21.91 3.59 -3.12
C LEU A 8 21.42 2.15 -3.01
N GLU A 9 20.09 1.97 -3.06
CA GLU A 9 19.50 0.65 -3.17
C GLU A 9 19.76 0.10 -4.58
N ASP A 10 20.32 -1.11 -4.66
CA ASP A 10 20.44 -1.85 -5.92
C ASP A 10 19.25 -2.79 -6.09
N PHE A 11 18.67 -2.79 -7.29
CA PHE A 11 17.64 -3.75 -7.66
C PHE A 11 18.15 -5.19 -7.48
N GLY A 12 17.40 -6.00 -6.74
CA GLY A 12 17.73 -7.42 -6.46
C GLY A 12 18.59 -7.65 -5.22
N ARG A 13 19.07 -6.61 -4.53
CA ARG A 13 19.78 -6.73 -3.25
C ARG A 13 19.03 -5.95 -2.16
N PRO A 14 18.10 -6.60 -1.44
CA PRO A 14 17.33 -5.93 -0.39
C PRO A 14 18.29 -5.35 0.66
N VAL A 15 18.22 -4.05 0.88
CA VAL A 15 18.96 -3.40 1.95
C VAL A 15 18.27 -3.70 3.27
N SER A 16 19.00 -4.31 4.20
CA SER A 16 18.47 -4.59 5.54
C SER A 16 18.09 -3.28 6.23
N GLY A 17 16.89 -3.25 6.81
CA GLY A 17 16.36 -2.05 7.48
C GLY A 17 15.81 -0.95 6.55
N SER A 18 15.84 -1.12 5.22
CA SER A 18 15.20 -0.15 4.34
C SER A 18 13.68 -0.21 4.41
N LEU A 19 13.01 0.92 4.11
CA LEU A 19 11.56 1.01 4.14
C LEU A 19 10.93 -0.02 3.19
N ALA A 20 11.47 -0.16 1.99
CA ALA A 20 11.02 -1.15 1.01
C ALA A 20 11.08 -2.57 1.57
N ASN A 21 12.16 -2.93 2.27
CA ASN A 21 12.31 -4.26 2.85
C ASN A 21 11.35 -4.49 4.03
N VAL A 22 11.13 -3.47 4.88
CA VAL A 22 10.16 -3.53 5.98
C VAL A 22 8.74 -3.73 5.45
N ILE A 23 8.32 -2.93 4.46
CA ILE A 23 6.99 -3.06 3.84
C ILE A 23 6.83 -4.41 3.14
N ARG A 24 7.88 -4.89 2.45
CA ARG A 24 7.89 -6.21 1.82
C ARG A 24 7.62 -7.32 2.84
N LEU A 25 8.37 -7.33 3.95
CA LEU A 25 8.22 -8.34 5.01
C LEU A 25 6.84 -8.25 5.68
N PHE A 26 6.35 -7.04 5.95
CA PHE A 26 5.02 -6.83 6.50
C PHE A 26 3.92 -7.40 5.59
N LYS A 27 3.90 -7.03 4.31
CA LYS A 27 2.91 -7.52 3.34
C LYS A 27 2.97 -9.04 3.21
N GLN A 28 4.17 -9.63 3.21
CA GLN A 28 4.36 -11.08 3.17
C GLN A 28 3.76 -11.76 4.41
N ALA A 29 4.11 -11.29 5.61
CA ALA A 29 3.66 -11.90 6.86
C ALA A 29 2.13 -11.88 6.99
N VAL A 30 1.51 -10.75 6.64
CA VAL A 30 0.05 -10.61 6.68
C VAL A 30 -0.62 -11.44 5.59
N THR A 31 -0.06 -11.53 4.37
CA THR A 31 -0.57 -12.46 3.35
C THR A 31 -0.58 -13.89 3.87
N CYS A 32 0.54 -14.35 4.44
CA CYS A 32 0.64 -15.69 5.02
C CYS A 32 -0.43 -15.89 6.11
N GLN A 33 -0.62 -14.91 7.00
CA GLN A 33 -1.60 -14.99 8.08
C GLN A 33 -3.05 -15.08 7.56
N VAL A 34 -3.42 -14.27 6.55
CA VAL A 34 -4.76 -14.31 5.94
C VAL A 34 -4.97 -15.63 5.20
N THR A 35 -3.98 -16.13 4.47
CA THR A 35 -4.10 -17.40 3.74
C THR A 35 -4.08 -18.63 4.65
N ALA A 36 -3.45 -18.55 5.82
CA ALA A 36 -3.34 -19.68 6.74
C ALA A 36 -4.69 -20.06 7.37
N GLY A 37 -5.63 -19.12 7.48
CA GLY A 37 -6.99 -19.39 7.97
C GLY A 37 -7.95 -19.95 6.91
N ASP A 38 -7.62 -19.80 5.62
CA ASP A 38 -8.52 -20.04 4.48
C ASP A 38 -7.99 -21.14 3.52
N ALA A 39 -7.03 -21.95 3.98
CA ALA A 39 -6.30 -22.92 3.16
C ALA A 39 -7.18 -24.04 2.56
N ASP A 40 -8.36 -24.29 3.13
CA ASP A 40 -9.23 -25.41 2.76
C ASP A 40 -10.22 -25.07 1.62
N GLU A 41 -10.75 -23.83 1.55
CA GLU A 41 -11.78 -23.45 0.57
C GLU A 41 -11.22 -22.79 -0.71
N ARG A 42 -10.13 -22.01 -0.61
CA ARG A 42 -9.66 -21.17 -1.72
C ARG A 42 -8.64 -21.84 -2.65
N ALA A 43 -8.05 -22.96 -2.21
CA ALA A 43 -7.15 -23.77 -3.03
C ALA A 43 -7.84 -24.29 -4.32
N HIS A 44 -9.17 -24.38 -4.33
CA HIS A 44 -9.95 -24.96 -5.42
C HIS A 44 -10.30 -24.02 -6.58
N HIS A 45 -10.12 -22.69 -6.42
CA HIS A 45 -10.53 -21.74 -7.46
C HIS A 45 -9.39 -21.11 -8.27
N GLY A 46 -8.12 -21.42 -7.98
CA GLY A 46 -6.97 -20.99 -8.80
C GLY A 46 -6.78 -19.48 -8.94
N VAL A 47 -7.58 -18.67 -8.24
CA VAL A 47 -7.52 -17.21 -8.30
C VAL A 47 -6.56 -16.73 -7.20
N PRO A 48 -5.42 -16.11 -7.55
CA PRO A 48 -4.52 -15.55 -6.55
C PRO A 48 -5.23 -14.44 -5.77
N LEU A 49 -5.22 -14.55 -4.43
CA LEU A 49 -5.71 -13.52 -3.54
C LEU A 49 -4.91 -12.23 -3.74
N ARG A 50 -5.51 -11.23 -4.41
CA ARG A 50 -5.00 -9.86 -4.46
C ARG A 50 -5.36 -9.13 -3.17
N VAL A 51 -4.58 -9.38 -2.12
CA VAL A 51 -4.75 -8.72 -0.80
C VAL A 51 -4.26 -7.27 -0.83
N TRP A 52 -3.25 -6.99 -1.67
CA TRP A 52 -2.53 -5.72 -1.64
C TRP A 52 -2.64 -4.96 -2.97
N GLN A 53 -2.84 -3.65 -2.87
CA GLN A 53 -2.47 -2.75 -3.95
C GLN A 53 -0.96 -2.84 -4.23
N ARG A 54 -0.58 -2.73 -5.51
CA ARG A 54 0.81 -2.72 -5.97
C ARG A 54 1.55 -1.48 -5.42
N GLY A 55 2.78 -1.69 -4.94
CA GLY A 55 3.61 -0.62 -4.38
C GLY A 55 3.12 -0.12 -3.01
N TYR A 56 3.66 1.02 -2.58
CA TYR A 56 3.23 1.72 -1.37
C TYR A 56 3.52 3.22 -1.55
N TYR A 57 2.76 4.07 -0.85
CA TYR A 57 3.02 5.51 -0.86
C TYR A 57 4.04 5.86 0.22
N GLU A 58 5.07 6.61 -0.15
CA GLU A 58 6.05 7.16 0.77
C GLU A 58 6.23 8.66 0.51
N HIS A 59 6.46 9.42 1.58
CA HIS A 59 6.72 10.85 1.51
C HIS A 59 7.66 11.27 2.64
N ILE A 60 8.73 11.99 2.31
CA ILE A 60 9.68 12.50 3.30
C ILE A 60 9.14 13.83 3.83
N VAL A 61 8.85 13.86 5.14
CA VAL A 61 8.38 15.07 5.82
C VAL A 61 9.54 16.02 6.08
N ARG A 62 9.46 17.23 5.50
CA ARG A 62 10.59 18.18 5.48
C ARG A 62 10.45 19.35 6.46
N ASN A 63 9.26 19.57 7.01
CA ASN A 63 8.99 20.66 7.96
C ASN A 63 7.74 20.38 8.83
N ASP A 64 7.54 21.20 9.85
CA ASP A 64 6.48 21.04 10.84
C ASP A 64 5.07 21.31 10.28
N ASP A 65 4.94 22.22 9.32
CA ASP A 65 3.65 22.53 8.68
C ASP A 65 3.15 21.32 7.89
N GLU A 66 4.05 20.64 7.18
CA GLU A 66 3.77 19.42 6.45
C GLU A 66 3.39 18.28 7.41
N LEU A 67 4.14 18.13 8.51
CA LEU A 67 3.84 17.17 9.56
C LEU A 67 2.44 17.39 10.16
N ALA A 68 2.09 18.65 10.45
CA ALA A 68 0.78 19.01 10.99
C ALA A 68 -0.35 18.65 10.01
N LYS A 69 -0.18 18.93 8.72
CA LYS A 69 -1.15 18.58 7.67
C LYS A 69 -1.33 17.06 7.53
N ILE A 70 -0.24 16.30 7.54
CA ILE A 70 -0.29 14.83 7.43
C ILE A 70 -1.01 14.23 8.65
N ARG A 71 -0.70 14.71 9.86
CA ARG A 71 -1.40 14.27 11.08
C ARG A 71 -2.89 14.55 11.02
N GLU A 72 -3.27 15.74 10.58
CA GLU A 72 -4.68 16.09 10.43
C GLU A 72 -5.36 15.23 9.36
N TYR A 73 -4.69 14.95 8.25
CA TYR A 73 -5.19 14.03 7.24
C TYR A 73 -5.44 12.63 7.80
N ILE A 74 -4.48 12.05 8.53
CA ILE A 74 -4.63 10.72 9.14
C ILE A 74 -5.83 10.68 10.09
N ARG A 75 -6.00 11.71 10.92
CA ARG A 75 -7.11 11.78 11.88
C ARG A 75 -8.47 11.98 11.22
N THR A 76 -8.52 12.78 10.15
CA THR A 76 -9.79 13.16 9.50
C THR A 76 -10.19 12.25 8.35
N ASN A 77 -9.28 11.46 7.78
CA ASN A 77 -9.58 10.59 6.64
C ASN A 77 -10.71 9.58 6.93
N PRO A 78 -10.78 8.90 8.09
CA PRO A 78 -11.90 8.00 8.40
C PRO A 78 -13.26 8.72 8.36
N LEU A 79 -13.33 9.95 8.89
CA LEU A 79 -14.55 10.76 8.88
C LEU A 79 -14.94 11.22 7.48
N ARG A 80 -13.95 11.40 6.61
CA ARG A 80 -14.15 11.87 5.23
C ARG A 80 -14.39 10.74 4.23
N TRP A 81 -14.14 9.48 4.63
CA TRP A 81 -14.19 8.32 3.74
C TRP A 81 -15.52 8.18 3.01
N ALA A 82 -16.65 8.23 3.73
CA ALA A 82 -17.99 8.09 3.15
C ALA A 82 -18.26 9.11 2.03
N SER A 83 -17.79 10.35 2.21
CA SER A 83 -17.93 11.45 1.23
C SER A 83 -16.81 11.51 0.19
N GLY A 84 -15.83 10.60 0.27
CA GLY A 84 -14.63 10.59 -0.55
C GLY A 84 -14.91 10.18 -1.99
N ARG A 85 -14.16 10.75 -2.93
CA ARG A 85 -14.21 10.43 -4.37
C ARG A 85 -13.50 9.13 -4.75
N TYR A 86 -12.86 8.49 -3.77
CA TYR A 86 -12.20 7.19 -3.91
C TYR A 86 -12.90 6.10 -3.09
N ASN A 87 -14.06 6.39 -2.48
CA ASN A 87 -14.84 5.38 -1.80
C ASN A 87 -15.49 4.46 -2.85
N PRO A 88 -15.13 3.17 -2.89
CA PRO A 88 -15.68 2.23 -3.86
C PRO A 88 -17.19 2.04 -3.75
N GLU A 89 -17.78 2.26 -2.56
CA GLU A 89 -19.25 2.24 -2.37
C GLU A 89 -19.98 3.30 -3.20
N ARG A 90 -19.25 4.28 -3.75
CA ARG A 90 -19.78 5.32 -4.62
C ARG A 90 -19.66 4.99 -6.11
N GLY A 91 -19.29 3.76 -6.46
CA GLY A 91 -19.15 3.31 -7.85
C GLY A 91 -17.94 3.89 -8.56
N VAL A 92 -16.83 4.11 -7.83
CA VAL A 92 -15.62 4.70 -8.39
C VAL A 92 -14.94 3.70 -9.32
N LEU A 93 -14.79 4.07 -10.59
CA LEU A 93 -13.95 3.36 -11.54
C LEU A 93 -12.49 3.76 -11.29
N VAL A 94 -11.67 2.80 -10.90
CA VAL A 94 -10.23 2.97 -10.72
C VAL A 94 -9.53 2.53 -12.00
N ARG A 95 -8.53 3.29 -12.43
CA ARG A 95 -7.71 2.89 -13.57
C ARG A 95 -6.70 1.83 -13.12
N ASP A 96 -6.75 0.66 -13.74
CA ASP A 96 -5.75 -0.39 -13.56
C ASP A 96 -4.40 -0.02 -14.20
N GLU A 97 -3.42 -0.92 -14.05
CA GLU A 97 -2.08 -0.77 -14.61
C GLU A 97 -2.02 -0.78 -16.15
N THR A 98 -3.12 -1.15 -16.82
CA THR A 98 -3.30 -1.07 -18.27
C THR A 98 -4.04 0.21 -18.70
N GLY A 99 -4.48 1.04 -17.75
CA GLY A 99 -5.24 2.27 -17.97
C GLY A 99 -6.75 2.06 -18.10
N CYS A 100 -7.24 0.83 -17.95
CA CYS A 100 -8.64 0.46 -18.05
C CYS A 100 -9.39 0.86 -16.77
N ALA A 101 -10.57 1.48 -16.92
CA ALA A 101 -11.38 1.94 -15.80
C ALA A 101 -12.25 0.78 -15.30
N LEU A 102 -11.84 0.16 -14.19
CA LEU A 102 -12.52 -0.98 -13.59
C LEU A 102 -13.17 -0.59 -12.25
N PRO A 103 -14.31 -1.20 -11.87
CA PRO A 103 -14.81 -1.12 -10.51
C PRO A 103 -13.73 -1.57 -9.54
N TRP A 104 -13.63 -0.93 -8.39
CA TRP A 104 -12.67 -1.28 -7.33
C TRP A 104 -12.66 -2.79 -6.98
N GLU A 105 -13.81 -3.46 -7.06
CA GLU A 105 -13.93 -4.91 -6.80
C GLU A 105 -13.20 -5.78 -7.84
N LYS A 106 -12.78 -5.20 -8.97
CA LYS A 106 -12.15 -5.89 -10.09
C LYS A 106 -10.68 -5.52 -10.31
N MET A 107 -10.08 -4.77 -9.38
CA MET A 107 -8.66 -4.37 -9.42
C MET A 107 -7.75 -5.41 -8.73
#